data_AF-A0A2V9M6T9-F1
#
_entry.id   AF-A0A2V9M6T9-F1
#
_cell.length_a   1.000
_cell.length_b   1.000
_cell.length_c   1.000
_cell.angle_alpha   90.00
_cell.angle_beta   90.00
_cell.angle_gamma   90.00
#
_symmetry.space_group_name_H-M   'P 1'
#
loop_
_entity.id
_entity.type
_entity.pdbx_description
1 polymer ?
#
loop_
_entity_poly.entity_id
_entity_poly.type
_entity_poly.pdbx_seq_one_letter_code
_entity_poly.pdbx_strand_id
1 'polypeptide(L)'
;MELYGHLHDLFRVEKYSGLAAFPHGGEFNPSNPKVMELLSDWSKQFMQLFSSPFVHIGFDETWQIEMAAKKEGSRSTPSQLFLEQLRNVAGLYQRQGRRVMAWADIIVKYPEIVAKLPPGLLGVAWEYDSEEGYKKWLDPLVAKGVPHIIATAVSFWRELVPDFEHTFDNIDTFLLAGRQSKAMGIINTMWLDSSQNLIRTAWAAIAYGAVSAWQSSPIDRSRFFGNYAQVMVPATIATEVTQGLEKFSGAELRLQKALGQETIHMFWEDPLAAEILKKSTEHREDLRQTRLLAEDAQEHFSRALKLKGDPTQLSSLLLGSRMLDYAGLKFLTAVELTDRWKELGPKINKQTWWNTFDSEWSYQSHCRLVDLMDQITELRSDYRSAWLAEYTEYRLDSTLGRWDAEYEYWRRLQARFRAFSRQLKDGDALPTLEKVVRSGEF
;
A
#
# COMPACT_ATOMS: atom_id res chain seq x y z
N MET A 1 -10.51 -16.15 1.30
CA MET A 1 -11.87 -15.71 1.67
C MET A 1 -11.86 -15.48 3.16
N GLU A 2 -12.72 -14.60 3.66
CA GLU A 2 -12.81 -14.29 5.08
C GLU A 2 -14.09 -14.83 5.70
N LEU A 3 -13.94 -15.79 6.61
CA LEU A 3 -15.06 -16.47 7.28
C LEU A 3 -15.08 -16.21 8.79
N TYR A 4 -14.31 -15.22 9.26
CA TYR A 4 -14.36 -14.78 10.65
C TYR A 4 -14.13 -13.27 10.83
N GLY A 5 -12.93 -12.76 10.51
CA GLY A 5 -12.58 -11.33 10.58
C GLY A 5 -12.74 -10.57 9.27
N HIS A 6 -12.25 -9.33 9.22
CA HIS A 6 -12.18 -8.49 7.99
C HIS A 6 -13.49 -8.31 7.20
N LEU A 7 -14.65 -8.34 7.87
CA LEU A 7 -15.97 -8.30 7.24
C LEU A 7 -16.72 -6.97 7.44
N HIS A 8 -16.00 -5.86 7.64
CA HIS A 8 -16.62 -4.54 7.82
C HIS A 8 -17.55 -4.16 6.65
N ASP A 9 -17.14 -4.43 5.40
CA ASP A 9 -17.95 -4.12 4.22
C ASP A 9 -19.26 -4.91 4.16
N LEU A 10 -19.34 -6.07 4.82
CA LEU A 10 -20.59 -6.82 5.02
C LEU A 10 -21.42 -6.19 6.15
N PHE A 11 -20.80 -5.94 7.30
CA PHE A 11 -21.53 -5.54 8.50
C PHE A 11 -21.92 -4.06 8.54
N ARG A 12 -21.36 -3.22 7.66
CA ARG A 12 -21.92 -1.88 7.39
C ARG A 12 -23.33 -1.94 6.81
N VAL A 13 -23.74 -3.07 6.21
CA VAL A 13 -25.10 -3.28 5.73
C VAL A 13 -25.99 -3.65 6.92
N GLU A 14 -26.99 -2.83 7.21
CA GLU A 14 -27.83 -2.95 8.41
C GLU A 14 -28.46 -4.33 8.60
N LYS A 15 -28.86 -4.99 7.51
CA LYS A 15 -29.42 -6.34 7.53
C LYS A 15 -28.50 -7.37 8.20
N TYR A 16 -27.18 -7.19 8.08
CA TYR A 16 -26.17 -8.13 8.58
C TYR A 16 -25.45 -7.61 9.83
N SER A 17 -25.70 -6.36 10.26
CA SER A 17 -25.00 -5.73 11.39
C SER A 17 -25.09 -6.56 12.69
N GLY A 18 -26.23 -7.21 12.94
CA GLY A 18 -26.47 -8.05 14.12
C GLY A 18 -25.76 -9.41 14.11
N LEU A 19 -25.10 -9.80 13.02
CA LEU A 19 -24.26 -11.01 12.95
C LEU A 19 -22.83 -10.76 13.46
N ALA A 20 -22.42 -9.49 13.57
CA ALA A 20 -21.10 -9.11 14.03
C ALA A 20 -21.00 -9.15 15.57
N ALA A 21 -19.77 -9.27 16.10
CA ALA A 21 -19.49 -9.20 17.54
C ALA A 21 -19.96 -7.87 18.17
N PHE A 22 -20.00 -6.81 17.36
CA PHE A 22 -20.60 -5.52 17.63
C PHE A 22 -21.36 -5.05 16.38
N PRO A 23 -22.50 -4.36 16.52
CA PRO A 23 -23.16 -3.74 15.37
C PRO A 23 -22.17 -2.93 14.54
N HIS A 24 -22.16 -3.16 13.22
CA HIS A 24 -21.24 -2.54 12.25
C HIS A 24 -19.74 -2.80 12.48
N GLY A 25 -19.41 -3.83 13.26
CA GLY A 25 -18.04 -4.28 13.52
C GLY A 25 -17.37 -4.95 12.31
N GLY A 26 -16.26 -5.64 12.56
CA GLY A 26 -15.45 -6.31 11.52
C GLY A 26 -15.41 -7.83 11.64
N GLU A 27 -15.90 -8.40 12.74
CA GLU A 27 -15.78 -9.83 13.04
C GLU A 27 -17.16 -10.44 13.32
N PHE A 28 -17.38 -11.68 12.88
CA PHE A 28 -18.57 -12.44 13.26
C PHE A 28 -18.66 -12.62 14.77
N ASN A 29 -19.88 -12.62 15.31
CA ASN A 29 -20.15 -13.05 16.68
C ASN A 29 -20.20 -14.59 16.75
N PRO A 30 -19.17 -15.28 17.29
CA PRO A 30 -19.15 -16.75 17.32
C PRO A 30 -20.29 -17.34 18.16
N SER A 31 -20.85 -16.57 19.10
CA SER A 31 -21.94 -17.01 19.98
C SER A 31 -23.33 -16.88 19.35
N ASN A 32 -23.44 -16.23 18.18
CA ASN A 32 -24.72 -16.05 17.48
C ASN A 32 -24.98 -17.25 16.54
N PRO A 33 -26.00 -18.09 16.78
CA PRO A 33 -26.23 -19.30 15.97
C PRO A 33 -26.52 -18.99 14.49
N LYS A 34 -27.04 -17.80 14.17
CA LYS A 34 -27.29 -17.37 12.78
C LYS A 34 -26.00 -17.21 11.97
N VAL A 35 -24.85 -17.02 12.63
CA VAL A 35 -23.55 -16.98 11.96
C VAL A 35 -23.25 -18.33 11.32
N MET A 36 -23.47 -19.43 12.03
CA MET A 36 -23.22 -20.76 11.48
C MET A 36 -24.25 -21.16 10.40
N GLU A 37 -25.48 -20.65 10.47
CA GLU A 37 -26.44 -20.79 9.37
C GLU A 37 -25.92 -20.12 8.08
N LEU A 38 -25.46 -18.87 8.20
CA LEU A 38 -24.89 -18.12 7.08
C LEU A 38 -23.62 -18.79 6.54
N LEU A 39 -22.67 -19.13 7.40
CA LEU A 39 -21.41 -19.74 7.00
C LEU A 39 -21.60 -21.13 6.37
N SER A 40 -22.59 -21.90 6.83
CA SER A 40 -22.97 -23.17 6.22
C SER A 40 -23.52 -22.99 4.80
N ASP A 41 -24.39 -21.99 4.61
CA ASP A 41 -24.93 -21.66 3.29
C ASP A 41 -23.83 -21.16 2.33
N TRP A 42 -23.00 -20.21 2.78
CA TRP A 42 -21.85 -19.71 2.02
C TRP A 42 -20.87 -20.83 1.65
N SER A 43 -20.55 -21.70 2.61
CA SER A 43 -19.66 -22.84 2.38
C SER A 43 -20.18 -23.72 1.24
N LYS A 44 -21.49 -24.04 1.23
CA LYS A 44 -22.11 -24.80 0.13
C LYS A 44 -21.98 -24.07 -1.21
N GLN A 45 -22.28 -22.78 -1.25
CA GLN A 45 -22.19 -21.98 -2.48
C GLN A 45 -20.75 -21.92 -2.99
N PHE A 46 -19.76 -21.63 -2.14
CA PHE A 46 -18.36 -21.61 -2.53
C PHE A 46 -17.86 -22.97 -3.03
N MET A 47 -18.29 -24.08 -2.42
CA MET A 47 -17.90 -25.42 -2.87
C MET A 47 -18.57 -25.84 -4.18
N GLN A 48 -19.70 -25.23 -4.55
CA GLN A 48 -20.30 -25.40 -5.88
C GLN A 48 -19.54 -24.61 -6.95
N LEU A 49 -18.99 -23.44 -6.59
CA LEU A 49 -18.27 -22.57 -7.51
C LEU A 49 -16.82 -23.02 -7.76
N PHE A 50 -16.15 -23.58 -6.74
CA PHE A 50 -14.72 -23.87 -6.79
C PHE A 50 -14.41 -25.36 -6.62
N SER A 51 -13.62 -25.90 -7.55
CA SER A 51 -13.19 -27.30 -7.54
C SER A 51 -11.89 -27.58 -6.77
N SER A 52 -11.14 -26.54 -6.38
CA SER A 52 -9.85 -26.66 -5.68
C SER A 52 -9.90 -27.60 -4.47
N PRO A 53 -8.93 -28.51 -4.29
CA PRO A 53 -8.86 -29.33 -3.09
C PRO A 53 -8.47 -28.53 -1.85
N PHE A 54 -7.89 -27.33 -2.01
CA PHE A 54 -7.52 -26.43 -0.92
C PHE A 54 -8.53 -25.29 -0.77
N VAL A 55 -8.80 -24.90 0.48
CA VAL A 55 -9.60 -23.71 0.82
C VAL A 55 -8.93 -22.91 1.93
N HIS A 56 -8.70 -21.62 1.71
CA HIS A 56 -8.22 -20.70 2.74
C HIS A 56 -9.39 -19.97 3.39
N ILE A 57 -9.62 -20.19 4.69
CA ILE A 57 -10.81 -19.69 5.40
C ILE A 57 -10.59 -18.35 6.13
N GLY A 58 -9.39 -17.78 6.07
CA GLY A 58 -9.03 -16.52 6.74
C GLY A 58 -8.58 -16.80 8.16
N PHE A 59 -9.24 -16.18 9.14
CA PHE A 59 -9.02 -16.32 10.60
C PHE A 59 -7.78 -15.57 11.14
N ASP A 60 -7.28 -14.59 10.42
CA ASP A 60 -6.30 -13.61 10.89
C ASP A 60 -6.94 -12.48 11.71
N GLU A 61 -6.12 -11.83 12.52
CA GLU A 61 -6.39 -10.50 13.09
C GLU A 61 -7.74 -10.36 13.80
N THR A 62 -8.15 -11.39 14.54
CA THR A 62 -9.39 -11.37 15.31
C THR A 62 -9.17 -10.63 16.62
N TRP A 63 -9.37 -9.31 16.61
CA TRP A 63 -9.13 -8.43 17.75
C TRP A 63 -10.32 -8.38 18.73
N GLN A 64 -11.53 -8.59 18.23
CA GLN A 64 -12.78 -8.46 18.99
C GLN A 64 -13.08 -9.68 19.85
N ILE A 65 -12.38 -10.78 19.64
CA ILE A 65 -12.60 -12.04 20.35
C ILE A 65 -12.35 -11.94 21.87
N GLU A 66 -11.38 -11.13 22.29
CA GLU A 66 -11.11 -10.92 23.72
C GLU A 66 -12.28 -10.23 24.40
N MET A 67 -12.92 -9.29 23.71
CA MET A 67 -14.11 -8.62 24.21
C MET A 67 -15.35 -9.53 24.17
N ALA A 68 -15.49 -10.36 23.12
CA ALA A 68 -16.56 -11.34 23.03
C ALA A 68 -16.51 -12.33 24.22
N ALA A 69 -15.32 -12.86 24.53
CA ALA A 69 -15.12 -13.73 25.70
C ALA A 69 -15.47 -13.01 27.02
N LYS A 70 -15.09 -11.74 27.18
CA LYS A 70 -15.46 -10.95 28.37
C LYS A 70 -16.99 -10.83 28.54
N LYS A 71 -17.75 -10.71 27.45
CA LYS A 71 -19.23 -10.66 27.50
C LYS A 71 -19.85 -12.00 27.92
N GLU A 72 -19.23 -13.12 27.57
CA GLU A 72 -19.66 -14.46 28.01
C GLU A 72 -19.29 -14.77 29.47
N GLY A 73 -18.43 -13.96 30.09
CA GLY A 73 -17.95 -14.13 31.44
C GLY A 73 -17.01 -15.33 31.57
N SER A 74 -17.17 -16.15 32.61
CA SER A 74 -16.31 -17.31 32.87
C SER A 74 -16.63 -18.55 32.04
N ARG A 75 -17.53 -18.43 31.05
CA ARG A 75 -18.02 -19.59 30.25
C ARG A 75 -17.01 -20.06 29.21
N SER A 76 -16.22 -19.14 28.65
CA SER A 76 -15.26 -19.42 27.59
C SER A 76 -14.06 -18.47 27.67
N THR A 77 -12.86 -18.95 27.35
CA THR A 77 -11.70 -18.08 27.09
C THR A 77 -11.69 -17.61 25.64
N PRO A 78 -10.97 -16.51 25.29
CA PRO A 78 -10.80 -16.10 23.89
C PRO A 78 -10.25 -17.23 23.01
N SER A 79 -9.27 -17.97 23.50
CA SER A 79 -8.67 -19.09 22.76
C SER A 79 -9.63 -20.27 22.57
N GLN A 80 -10.55 -20.52 23.52
CA GLN A 80 -11.61 -21.51 23.37
C GLN A 80 -12.64 -21.09 22.32
N LEU A 81 -13.11 -19.84 22.35
CA LEU A 81 -14.05 -19.32 21.35
C LEU A 81 -13.45 -19.37 19.93
N PHE A 82 -12.18 -18.99 19.80
CA PHE A 82 -11.47 -19.04 18.52
C PHE A 82 -11.43 -20.48 18.00
N LEU A 83 -10.97 -21.39 18.84
CA LEU A 83 -10.80 -22.80 18.48
C LEU A 83 -12.13 -23.46 18.12
N GLU A 84 -13.21 -23.15 18.85
CA GLU A 84 -14.54 -23.69 18.56
C GLU A 84 -15.05 -23.19 17.21
N GLN A 85 -14.99 -21.88 16.95
CA GLN A 85 -15.38 -21.31 15.67
C GLN A 85 -14.53 -21.88 14.53
N LEU A 86 -13.21 -21.97 14.71
CA LEU A 86 -12.29 -22.54 13.74
C LEU A 86 -12.64 -24.00 13.43
N ARG A 87 -12.95 -24.82 14.44
CA ARG A 87 -13.38 -26.21 14.26
C ARG A 87 -14.70 -26.31 13.51
N ASN A 88 -15.67 -25.48 13.87
CA ASN A 88 -16.99 -25.48 13.24
C ASN A 88 -16.88 -25.11 11.75
N VAL A 89 -16.14 -24.05 11.42
CA VAL A 89 -15.96 -23.58 10.04
C VAL A 89 -15.08 -24.54 9.24
N ALA A 90 -13.93 -24.96 9.76
CA ALA A 90 -13.08 -25.95 9.09
C ALA A 90 -13.84 -27.25 8.80
N GLY A 91 -14.66 -27.70 9.75
CA GLY A 91 -15.50 -28.89 9.61
C GLY A 91 -16.48 -28.82 8.44
N LEU A 92 -17.01 -27.63 8.08
CA LEU A 92 -17.90 -27.46 6.92
C LEU A 92 -17.24 -27.92 5.62
N TYR A 93 -15.95 -27.61 5.46
CA TYR A 93 -15.18 -27.92 4.26
C TYR A 93 -14.50 -29.31 4.34
N GLN A 94 -13.97 -29.68 5.51
CA GLN A 94 -13.29 -30.98 5.70
C GLN A 94 -14.23 -32.17 5.48
N ARG A 95 -15.52 -32.06 5.88
CA ARG A 95 -16.53 -33.11 5.62
C ARG A 95 -16.77 -33.36 4.13
N GLN A 96 -16.37 -32.42 3.28
CA GLN A 96 -16.47 -32.52 1.83
C GLN A 96 -15.10 -32.83 1.18
N GLY A 97 -14.13 -33.28 1.98
CA GLY A 97 -12.80 -33.69 1.51
C GLY A 97 -11.85 -32.54 1.19
N ARG A 98 -12.16 -31.30 1.57
CA ARG A 98 -11.27 -30.15 1.33
C ARG A 98 -10.14 -30.10 2.36
N ARG A 99 -8.95 -29.69 1.93
CA ARG A 99 -7.81 -29.34 2.77
C ARG A 99 -7.93 -27.87 3.18
N VAL A 100 -8.17 -27.64 4.47
CA VAL A 100 -8.42 -26.30 5.00
C VAL A 100 -7.10 -25.64 5.39
N MET A 101 -6.95 -24.38 5.01
CA MET A 101 -5.87 -23.47 5.37
C MET A 101 -6.45 -22.31 6.18
N ALA A 102 -5.76 -21.87 7.22
CA ALA A 102 -6.10 -20.68 7.99
C ALA A 102 -4.83 -19.92 8.35
N TRP A 103 -4.92 -18.61 8.49
CA TRP A 103 -3.82 -17.80 8.98
C TRP A 103 -3.40 -18.24 10.38
N ALA A 104 -2.10 -18.25 10.63
CA ALA A 104 -1.54 -18.84 11.84
C ALA A 104 -1.29 -17.81 12.96
N ASP A 105 -1.41 -16.51 12.72
CA ASP A 105 -1.11 -15.46 13.70
C ASP A 105 -1.89 -15.63 15.02
N ILE A 106 -3.20 -15.86 14.94
CA ILE A 106 -4.02 -16.11 16.13
C ILE A 106 -3.75 -17.51 16.71
N ILE A 107 -3.44 -18.50 15.85
CA ILE A 107 -3.10 -19.87 16.29
C ILE A 107 -1.84 -19.86 17.15
N VAL A 108 -0.78 -19.17 16.70
CA VAL A 108 0.50 -19.12 17.41
C VAL A 108 0.47 -18.16 18.61
N LYS A 109 -0.44 -17.18 18.62
CA LYS A 109 -0.74 -16.36 19.81
C LYS A 109 -1.24 -17.20 20.99
N TYR A 110 -1.89 -18.34 20.73
CA TYR A 110 -2.41 -19.26 21.76
C TYR A 110 -1.78 -20.67 21.67
N PRO A 111 -0.53 -20.86 22.14
CA PRO A 111 0.18 -22.15 22.01
C PRO A 111 -0.58 -23.35 22.59
N GLU A 112 -1.47 -23.15 23.57
CA GLU A 112 -2.27 -24.19 24.21
C GLU A 112 -3.36 -24.78 23.32
N ILE A 113 -3.77 -24.08 22.25
CA ILE A 113 -4.77 -24.59 21.29
C ILE A 113 -4.16 -25.30 20.09
N VAL A 114 -2.86 -25.14 19.84
CA VAL A 114 -2.18 -25.70 18.67
C VAL A 114 -2.33 -27.23 18.60
N ALA A 115 -2.20 -27.91 19.75
CA ALA A 115 -2.39 -29.37 19.85
C ALA A 115 -3.86 -29.83 19.68
N LYS A 116 -4.80 -28.87 19.63
CA LYS A 116 -6.25 -29.09 19.57
C LYS A 116 -6.85 -28.67 18.22
N LEU A 117 -6.04 -28.19 17.28
CA LEU A 117 -6.50 -27.77 15.96
C LEU A 117 -7.25 -28.90 15.23
N PRO A 118 -8.17 -28.55 14.31
CA PRO A 118 -8.81 -29.55 13.46
C PRO A 118 -7.75 -30.43 12.77
N PRO A 119 -7.87 -31.77 12.81
CA PRO A 119 -6.89 -32.65 12.18
C PRO A 119 -6.69 -32.30 10.70
N GLY A 120 -5.42 -32.16 10.28
CA GLY A 120 -5.07 -31.83 8.90
C GLY A 120 -5.30 -30.37 8.48
N LEU A 121 -5.69 -29.47 9.40
CA LEU A 121 -5.64 -28.03 9.14
C LEU A 121 -4.20 -27.61 8.83
N LEU A 122 -4.05 -26.82 7.78
CA LEU A 122 -2.78 -26.21 7.38
C LEU A 122 -2.68 -24.81 8.00
N GLY A 123 -1.67 -24.59 8.84
CA GLY A 123 -1.36 -23.25 9.34
C GLY A 123 -0.62 -22.45 8.26
N VAL A 124 -1.08 -21.23 7.97
CA VAL A 124 -0.38 -20.32 7.06
C VAL A 124 0.33 -19.27 7.90
N ALA A 125 1.63 -19.46 8.10
CA ALA A 125 2.47 -18.52 8.83
C ALA A 125 2.82 -17.34 7.92
N TRP A 126 2.42 -16.13 8.30
CA TRP A 126 2.67 -14.92 7.54
C TRP A 126 3.54 -13.95 8.34
N GLU A 127 4.45 -13.29 7.63
CA GLU A 127 5.31 -12.23 8.08
C GLU A 127 5.85 -11.55 6.81
N TYR A 128 5.86 -10.24 6.81
CA TYR A 128 6.16 -9.45 5.61
C TYR A 128 7.41 -8.60 5.78
N ASP A 129 7.89 -8.44 7.02
CA ASP A 129 9.21 -7.91 7.31
C ASP A 129 10.25 -9.05 7.37
N SER A 130 11.50 -8.71 7.08
CA SER A 130 12.61 -9.65 7.17
C SER A 130 12.99 -9.88 8.63
N GLU A 131 12.82 -11.10 9.13
CA GLU A 131 13.15 -11.48 10.50
C GLU A 131 14.15 -12.65 10.58
N GLU A 132 14.91 -12.72 11.66
CA GLU A 132 15.84 -13.83 11.88
C GLU A 132 15.08 -15.13 12.17
N GLY A 133 14.97 -15.98 11.14
CA GLY A 133 14.47 -17.36 11.25
C GLY A 133 12.98 -17.50 11.55
N TYR A 134 12.23 -16.39 11.64
CA TYR A 134 10.75 -16.37 11.76
C TYR A 134 10.23 -17.27 12.90
N LYS A 135 11.02 -17.42 13.97
CA LYS A 135 10.80 -18.37 15.07
C LYS A 135 9.43 -18.19 15.73
N LYS A 136 9.00 -16.94 15.91
CA LYS A 136 7.69 -16.57 16.46
C LYS A 136 6.55 -17.25 15.70
N TRP A 137 6.66 -17.31 14.38
CA TRP A 137 5.61 -17.78 13.47
C TRP A 137 5.72 -19.28 13.16
N LEU A 138 6.94 -19.82 13.13
CA LEU A 138 7.20 -21.21 12.73
C LEU A 138 7.35 -22.18 13.92
N ASP A 139 8.07 -21.81 14.98
CA ASP A 139 8.41 -22.75 16.07
C ASP A 139 7.18 -23.40 16.73
N PRO A 140 6.08 -22.68 17.01
CA PRO A 140 4.90 -23.29 17.61
C PRO A 140 4.25 -24.35 16.70
N LEU A 141 4.26 -24.12 15.39
CA LEU A 141 3.71 -25.06 14.40
C LEU A 141 4.60 -26.30 14.28
N VAL A 142 5.91 -26.09 14.17
CA VAL A 142 6.91 -27.17 14.09
C VAL A 142 6.90 -28.04 15.34
N ALA A 143 6.92 -27.43 16.53
CA ALA A 143 6.96 -28.14 17.81
C ALA A 143 5.75 -29.06 18.05
N LYS A 144 4.62 -28.78 17.39
CA LYS A 144 3.38 -29.57 17.49
C LYS A 144 3.08 -30.41 16.24
N GLY A 145 3.98 -30.42 15.26
CA GLY A 145 3.80 -31.17 14.02
C GLY A 145 2.62 -30.69 13.18
N VAL A 146 2.25 -29.41 13.27
CA VAL A 146 1.21 -28.81 12.45
C VAL A 146 1.76 -28.61 11.03
N PRO A 147 1.14 -29.21 10.00
CA PRO A 147 1.55 -28.95 8.63
C PRO A 147 1.29 -27.48 8.29
N HIS A 148 2.25 -26.84 7.63
CA HIS A 148 2.20 -25.40 7.42
C HIS A 148 2.72 -24.98 6.05
N ILE A 149 2.32 -23.78 5.65
CA ILE A 149 2.75 -23.04 4.46
C ILE A 149 3.24 -21.67 4.96
N ILE A 150 4.26 -21.12 4.32
CA ILE A 150 4.69 -19.74 4.59
C ILE A 150 3.96 -18.78 3.65
N ALA A 151 3.71 -17.56 4.11
CA ALA A 151 3.14 -16.49 3.30
C ALA A 151 4.03 -15.26 3.39
N THR A 152 4.62 -14.91 2.26
CA THR A 152 5.44 -13.70 2.05
C THR A 152 4.58 -12.63 1.41
N ALA A 153 5.10 -11.42 1.24
CA ALA A 153 4.35 -10.37 0.54
C ALA A 153 5.17 -9.58 -0.46
N VAL A 154 4.49 -9.19 -1.53
CA VAL A 154 4.88 -8.02 -2.31
C VAL A 154 4.55 -6.77 -1.50
N SER A 155 5.58 -6.03 -1.13
CA SER A 155 5.51 -4.77 -0.38
C SER A 155 4.91 -3.67 -1.25
N PHE A 156 3.58 -3.62 -1.25
CA PHE A 156 2.79 -2.72 -2.09
C PHE A 156 1.38 -2.44 -1.54
N TRP A 157 1.26 -2.25 -0.22
CA TRP A 157 -0.01 -1.91 0.44
C TRP A 157 0.02 -0.53 1.11
N ARG A 158 1.21 0.00 1.37
CA ARG A 158 1.46 1.33 1.96
C ARG A 158 2.44 2.16 1.13
N GLU A 159 2.98 1.57 0.08
CA GLU A 159 3.93 2.19 -0.84
C GLU A 159 3.19 2.75 -2.08
N LEU A 160 3.70 3.85 -2.64
CA LEU A 160 3.17 4.50 -3.85
C LEU A 160 3.32 3.58 -5.06
N VAL A 161 4.49 2.94 -5.16
CA VAL A 161 4.80 1.87 -6.10
C VAL A 161 5.48 0.72 -5.33
N PRO A 162 5.58 -0.50 -5.89
CA PRO A 162 6.14 -1.64 -5.15
C PRO A 162 7.57 -1.37 -4.67
N ASP A 163 7.83 -1.68 -3.39
CA ASP A 163 9.18 -1.74 -2.85
C ASP A 163 9.81 -3.09 -3.20
N PHE A 164 10.56 -3.11 -4.30
CA PHE A 164 11.20 -4.33 -4.79
C PHE A 164 12.29 -4.85 -3.85
N GLU A 165 13.08 -3.98 -3.22
CA GLU A 165 14.16 -4.43 -2.34
C GLU A 165 13.61 -5.13 -1.10
N HIS A 166 12.61 -4.51 -0.45
CA HIS A 166 11.96 -5.09 0.70
C HIS A 166 11.16 -6.35 0.33
N THR A 167 10.50 -6.35 -0.84
CA THR A 167 9.82 -7.54 -1.38
C THR A 167 10.79 -8.70 -1.57
N PHE A 168 11.92 -8.47 -2.25
CA PHE A 168 12.88 -9.53 -2.53
C PHE A 168 13.50 -10.07 -1.23
N ASP A 169 13.73 -9.19 -0.25
CA ASP A 169 14.30 -9.60 1.03
C ASP A 169 13.39 -10.46 1.89
N ASN A 170 12.14 -10.07 2.08
CA ASN A 170 11.21 -10.89 2.85
C ASN A 170 10.93 -12.23 2.15
N ILE A 171 10.86 -12.25 0.81
CA ILE A 171 10.67 -13.50 0.05
C ILE A 171 11.85 -14.44 0.25
N ASP A 172 13.08 -13.97 0.05
CA ASP A 172 14.27 -14.82 0.12
C ASP A 172 14.48 -15.40 1.53
N THR A 173 14.36 -14.55 2.55
CA THR A 173 14.63 -14.92 3.94
C THR A 173 13.55 -15.82 4.51
N PHE A 174 12.27 -15.57 4.22
CA PHE A 174 11.19 -16.43 4.71
C PHE A 174 11.16 -17.76 3.95
N LEU A 175 11.48 -17.77 2.65
CA LEU A 175 11.63 -19.02 1.89
C LEU A 175 12.75 -19.90 2.45
N LEU A 176 13.87 -19.30 2.88
CA LEU A 176 14.94 -20.02 3.57
C LEU A 176 14.45 -20.64 4.89
N ALA A 177 13.76 -19.87 5.73
CA ALA A 177 13.23 -20.37 7.00
C ALA A 177 12.15 -21.45 6.79
N GLY A 178 11.25 -21.26 5.80
CA GLY A 178 10.23 -22.24 5.44
C GLY A 178 10.82 -23.59 4.98
N ARG A 179 11.96 -23.58 4.28
CA ARG A 179 12.68 -24.83 3.95
C ARG A 179 13.20 -25.54 5.20
N GLN A 180 13.77 -24.79 6.14
CA GLN A 180 14.28 -25.33 7.40
C GLN A 180 13.16 -25.89 8.29
N SER A 181 11.99 -25.25 8.28
CA SER A 181 10.79 -25.71 9.02
C SER A 181 10.02 -26.82 8.33
N LYS A 182 10.41 -27.20 7.09
CA LYS A 182 9.72 -28.18 6.23
C LYS A 182 8.30 -27.73 5.84
N ALA A 183 8.12 -26.44 5.56
CA ALA A 183 6.89 -25.90 5.00
C ALA A 183 6.53 -26.60 3.69
N MET A 184 5.22 -26.78 3.45
CA MET A 184 4.68 -27.47 2.27
C MET A 184 4.78 -26.63 0.99
N GLY A 185 4.98 -25.33 1.11
CA GLY A 185 4.99 -24.38 0.02
C GLY A 185 5.02 -22.94 0.51
N ILE A 186 4.87 -22.02 -0.43
CA ILE A 186 4.86 -20.58 -0.24
C ILE A 186 3.62 -19.99 -0.90
N ILE A 187 2.99 -19.02 -0.23
CA ILE A 187 1.98 -18.13 -0.81
C ILE A 187 2.64 -16.76 -0.96
N ASN A 188 2.71 -16.25 -2.19
CA ASN A 188 3.13 -14.87 -2.41
C ASN A 188 1.88 -13.98 -2.32
N THR A 189 1.73 -13.26 -1.21
CA THR A 189 0.59 -12.37 -0.98
C THR A 189 0.87 -10.99 -1.56
N MET A 190 -0.19 -10.25 -1.81
CA MET A 190 -0.12 -8.83 -2.16
C MET A 190 -1.36 -8.18 -1.59
N TRP A 191 -1.15 -7.39 -0.55
CA TRP A 191 -2.20 -6.59 0.10
C TRP A 191 -2.35 -5.27 -0.65
N LEU A 192 -3.52 -4.64 -0.55
CA LEU A 192 -3.84 -3.40 -1.28
C LEU A 192 -4.53 -2.39 -0.34
N ASP A 193 -4.00 -2.28 0.87
CA ASP A 193 -4.64 -1.59 2.00
C ASP A 193 -4.81 -0.09 1.77
N SER A 194 -3.92 0.53 0.99
CA SER A 194 -4.07 1.92 0.56
C SER A 194 -5.33 2.15 -0.28
N SER A 195 -5.90 1.09 -0.87
CA SER A 195 -6.99 1.10 -1.85
C SER A 195 -6.72 1.91 -3.13
N GLN A 196 -5.45 2.18 -3.41
CA GLN A 196 -4.99 3.01 -4.55
C GLN A 196 -3.95 2.32 -5.43
N ASN A 197 -3.48 1.14 -5.06
CA ASN A 197 -2.43 0.42 -5.78
C ASN A 197 -2.92 -0.05 -7.17
N LEU A 198 -2.07 0.09 -8.19
CA LEU A 198 -2.29 -0.47 -9.53
C LEU A 198 -1.46 -1.75 -9.69
N ILE A 199 -2.09 -2.92 -9.63
CA ILE A 199 -1.42 -4.24 -9.58
C ILE A 199 -0.40 -4.43 -10.70
N ARG A 200 -0.61 -3.84 -11.88
CA ARG A 200 0.33 -3.97 -13.01
C ARG A 200 1.74 -3.47 -12.70
N THR A 201 1.91 -2.52 -11.78
CA THR A 201 3.25 -2.08 -11.37
C THR A 201 3.99 -3.16 -10.58
N ALA A 202 3.27 -4.08 -9.94
CA ALA A 202 3.79 -5.15 -9.10
C ALA A 202 4.14 -6.45 -9.84
N TRP A 203 3.91 -6.54 -11.16
CA TRP A 203 4.12 -7.79 -11.91
C TRP A 203 5.55 -8.34 -11.79
N ALA A 204 6.57 -7.50 -11.79
CA ALA A 204 7.95 -7.94 -11.57
C ALA A 204 8.17 -8.52 -10.16
N ALA A 205 7.53 -7.95 -9.14
CA ALA A 205 7.61 -8.43 -7.76
C ALA A 205 6.85 -9.76 -7.57
N ILE A 206 5.68 -9.87 -8.19
CA ILE A 206 4.91 -11.13 -8.24
C ILE A 206 5.73 -12.23 -8.93
N ALA A 207 6.37 -11.90 -10.05
CA ALA A 207 7.23 -12.83 -10.78
C ALA A 207 8.42 -13.29 -9.93
N TYR A 208 9.03 -12.39 -9.15
CA TYR A 208 10.13 -12.74 -8.24
C TYR A 208 9.72 -13.84 -7.25
N GLY A 209 8.60 -13.66 -6.54
CA GLY A 209 8.09 -14.68 -5.63
C GLY A 209 7.79 -16.01 -6.31
N ALA A 210 7.26 -15.98 -7.54
CA ALA A 210 6.97 -17.18 -8.32
C ALA A 210 8.25 -17.94 -8.73
N VAL A 211 9.29 -17.24 -9.20
CA VAL A 211 10.54 -17.91 -9.61
C VAL A 211 11.38 -18.33 -8.40
N SER A 212 11.41 -17.56 -7.31
CA SER A 212 12.16 -17.88 -6.09
C SER A 212 11.74 -19.22 -5.48
N ALA A 213 10.44 -19.52 -5.49
CA ALA A 213 9.90 -20.80 -5.03
C ALA A 213 10.51 -22.03 -5.73
N TRP A 214 10.98 -21.87 -6.98
CA TRP A 214 11.57 -22.94 -7.79
C TRP A 214 13.10 -22.97 -7.83
N GLN A 215 13.78 -22.04 -7.16
CA GLN A 215 15.25 -22.02 -7.11
C GLN A 215 15.78 -22.70 -5.84
N SER A 216 16.85 -23.48 -5.93
CA SER A 216 17.52 -24.03 -4.74
C SER A 216 18.31 -22.99 -3.93
N SER A 217 18.56 -21.82 -4.52
CA SER A 217 19.35 -20.72 -3.95
C SER A 217 18.65 -19.38 -4.24
N PRO A 218 18.93 -18.31 -3.46
CA PRO A 218 18.37 -16.99 -3.73
C PRO A 218 18.67 -16.50 -5.15
N ILE A 219 17.73 -15.74 -5.73
CA ILE A 219 17.90 -15.16 -7.05
C ILE A 219 18.92 -14.03 -6.99
N ASP A 220 19.80 -13.93 -7.99
CA ASP A 220 20.66 -12.77 -8.16
C ASP A 220 19.81 -11.53 -8.51
N ARG A 221 19.50 -10.73 -7.48
CA ARG A 221 18.66 -9.52 -7.59
C ARG A 221 19.20 -8.54 -8.63
N SER A 222 20.53 -8.44 -8.79
CA SER A 222 21.17 -7.52 -9.74
C SER A 222 20.88 -7.84 -11.21
N ARG A 223 20.48 -9.08 -11.51
CA ARG A 223 20.12 -9.52 -12.86
C ARG A 223 18.63 -9.73 -13.05
N PHE A 224 17.85 -9.60 -11.98
CA PHE A 224 16.45 -10.01 -11.98
C PHE A 224 15.61 -9.21 -12.98
N PHE A 225 15.65 -7.87 -12.94
CA PHE A 225 14.86 -7.05 -13.87
C PHE A 225 15.21 -7.31 -15.33
N GLY A 226 16.50 -7.52 -15.63
CA GLY A 226 16.96 -7.92 -16.98
C GLY A 226 16.36 -9.24 -17.44
N ASN A 227 16.41 -10.27 -16.58
CA ASN A 227 15.83 -11.57 -16.88
C ASN A 227 14.30 -11.50 -17.00
N TYR A 228 13.63 -10.76 -16.12
CA TYR A 228 12.18 -10.51 -16.17
C TYR A 228 11.78 -9.85 -17.49
N ALA A 229 12.45 -8.76 -17.88
CA ALA A 229 12.14 -8.04 -19.10
C ALA A 229 12.34 -8.91 -20.35
N GLN A 230 13.40 -9.72 -20.42
CA GLN A 230 13.64 -10.64 -21.54
C GLN A 230 12.51 -11.66 -21.75
N VAL A 231 11.80 -12.04 -20.68
CA VAL A 231 10.68 -12.98 -20.76
C VAL A 231 9.37 -12.27 -21.06
N MET A 232 9.15 -11.10 -20.45
CA MET A 232 7.83 -10.46 -20.44
C MET A 232 7.60 -9.54 -21.64
N VAL A 233 8.66 -8.98 -22.22
CA VAL A 233 8.56 -8.01 -23.33
C VAL A 233 9.43 -8.42 -24.52
N PRO A 234 9.12 -7.95 -25.75
CA PRO A 234 9.99 -8.16 -26.91
C PRO A 234 11.43 -7.71 -26.66
N ALA A 235 12.39 -8.45 -27.21
CA ALA A 235 13.82 -8.16 -27.06
C ALA A 235 14.21 -6.72 -27.49
N THR A 236 13.46 -6.12 -28.41
CA THR A 236 13.66 -4.75 -28.89
C THR A 236 13.43 -3.67 -27.82
N ILE A 237 12.70 -4.00 -26.75
CA ILE A 237 12.38 -3.05 -25.66
C ILE A 237 12.86 -3.54 -24.28
N ALA A 238 13.39 -4.75 -24.17
CA ALA A 238 13.79 -5.35 -22.90
C ALA A 238 14.79 -4.49 -22.11
N THR A 239 15.75 -3.85 -22.80
CA THR A 239 16.70 -2.92 -22.16
C THR A 239 16.02 -1.70 -21.55
N GLU A 240 15.07 -1.08 -22.28
CA GLU A 240 14.32 0.08 -21.77
C GLU A 240 13.49 -0.32 -20.54
N VAL A 241 12.85 -1.50 -20.56
CA VAL A 241 12.05 -1.97 -19.41
C VAL A 241 12.93 -2.31 -18.21
N THR A 242 14.11 -2.90 -18.44
CA THR A 242 15.08 -3.21 -17.38
C THR A 242 15.52 -1.91 -16.68
N GLN A 243 16.00 -0.94 -17.46
CA GLN A 243 16.48 0.33 -16.93
C GLN A 243 15.33 1.12 -16.29
N GLY A 244 14.14 1.12 -16.88
CA GLY A 244 12.96 1.73 -16.31
C GLY A 244 12.61 1.15 -14.93
N LEU A 245 12.62 -0.18 -14.76
CA LEU A 245 12.34 -0.83 -13.48
C LEU A 245 13.41 -0.53 -12.41
N GLU A 246 14.69 -0.51 -12.78
CA GLU A 246 15.77 -0.12 -11.87
C GLU A 246 15.59 1.30 -11.33
N LYS A 247 15.26 2.25 -12.22
CA LYS A 247 15.04 3.66 -11.88
C LYS A 247 13.76 3.86 -11.07
N PHE A 248 12.70 3.16 -11.46
CA PHE A 248 11.41 3.13 -10.75
C PHE A 248 11.56 2.62 -9.32
N SER A 249 12.27 1.51 -9.13
CA SER A 249 12.61 0.98 -7.80
C SER A 249 13.47 1.97 -7.01
N GLY A 250 14.47 2.57 -7.65
CA GLY A 250 15.35 3.55 -7.00
C GLY A 250 14.62 4.80 -6.53
N ALA A 251 13.65 5.29 -7.30
CA ALA A 251 12.84 6.45 -6.96
C ALA A 251 11.99 6.21 -5.71
N GLU A 252 11.30 5.06 -5.61
CA GLU A 252 10.53 4.69 -4.41
C GLU A 252 11.43 4.64 -3.16
N LEU A 253 12.59 3.98 -3.24
CA LEU A 253 13.53 3.90 -2.12
C LEU A 253 14.06 5.27 -1.67
N ARG A 254 14.23 6.22 -2.60
CA ARG A 254 14.61 7.60 -2.27
C ARG A 254 13.46 8.34 -1.61
N LEU A 255 12.24 8.17 -2.10
CA LEU A 255 11.05 8.76 -1.51
C LEU A 255 10.83 8.25 -0.09
N GLN A 256 11.01 6.95 0.14
CA GLN A 256 10.92 6.35 1.48
C GLN A 256 11.96 6.90 2.45
N LYS A 257 13.19 7.16 2.00
CA LYS A 257 14.20 7.84 2.84
C LYS A 257 13.72 9.23 3.27
N ALA A 258 13.07 9.96 2.35
CA ALA A 258 12.57 11.29 2.64
C ALA A 258 11.29 11.29 3.49
N LEU A 259 10.37 10.34 3.30
CA LEU A 259 9.01 10.41 3.85
C LEU A 259 8.63 9.25 4.78
N GLY A 260 9.40 8.17 4.82
CA GLY A 260 9.05 6.91 5.50
C GLY A 260 8.43 5.90 4.53
N GLN A 261 8.20 4.67 4.99
CA GLN A 261 7.71 3.57 4.14
C GLN A 261 6.26 3.74 3.65
N GLU A 262 5.44 4.53 4.34
CA GLU A 262 4.03 4.78 3.98
C GLU A 262 3.87 5.85 2.88
N THR A 263 4.60 5.71 1.77
CA THR A 263 4.72 6.75 0.73
C THR A 263 3.40 7.09 0.05
N ILE A 264 2.47 6.14 -0.14
CA ILE A 264 1.13 6.45 -0.70
C ILE A 264 0.29 7.29 0.26
N HIS A 265 0.45 7.12 1.57
CA HIS A 265 -0.28 7.91 2.57
C HIS A 265 0.34 9.31 2.64
N MET A 266 1.68 9.37 2.74
CA MET A 266 2.43 10.62 2.72
C MET A 266 2.18 11.44 1.46
N PHE A 267 1.96 10.82 0.30
CA PHE A 267 1.61 11.50 -0.94
C PHE A 267 0.46 12.52 -0.78
N TRP A 268 -0.50 12.23 0.11
CA TRP A 268 -1.69 13.05 0.34
C TRP A 268 -1.57 14.01 1.53
N GLU A 269 -0.47 13.98 2.28
CA GLU A 269 -0.27 14.83 3.45
C GLU A 269 0.09 16.27 3.09
N ASP A 270 -0.13 17.19 4.02
CA ASP A 270 0.22 18.62 3.88
C ASP A 270 1.76 18.79 3.91
N PRO A 271 2.40 19.19 2.79
CA PRO A 271 3.86 19.31 2.72
C PRO A 271 4.39 20.51 3.54
N LEU A 272 3.51 21.42 3.98
CA LEU A 272 3.83 22.55 4.85
C LEU A 272 3.53 22.26 6.34
N ALA A 273 3.05 21.06 6.69
CA ALA A 273 2.96 20.64 8.08
C ALA A 273 4.35 20.61 8.71
N ALA A 274 4.51 21.16 9.93
CA ALA A 274 5.81 21.47 10.51
C ALA A 274 6.78 20.27 10.55
N GLU A 275 6.30 19.10 10.97
CA GLU A 275 7.13 17.89 11.06
C GLU A 275 7.52 17.36 9.66
N ILE A 276 6.59 17.40 8.72
CA ILE A 276 6.79 16.95 7.34
C ILE A 276 7.75 17.88 6.60
N LEU A 277 7.58 19.20 6.75
CA LEU A 277 8.47 20.20 6.16
C LEU A 277 9.89 20.10 6.73
N LYS A 278 10.02 19.87 8.04
CA LYS A 278 11.32 19.64 8.68
C LYS A 278 12.01 18.43 8.06
N LYS A 279 11.33 17.28 8.02
CA LYS A 279 11.84 16.04 7.42
C LYS A 279 12.20 16.24 5.94
N SER A 280 11.33 16.90 5.18
CA SER A 280 11.57 17.22 3.76
C SER A 280 12.79 18.12 3.55
N THR A 281 13.03 19.07 4.48
CA THR A 281 14.22 19.94 4.44
C THR A 281 15.49 19.15 4.70
N GLU A 282 15.49 18.27 5.70
CA GLU A 282 16.61 17.38 6.04
C GLU A 282 16.93 16.41 4.90
N HIS A 283 15.92 15.99 4.15
CA HIS A 283 16.01 15.04 3.04
C HIS A 283 15.85 15.67 1.65
N ARG A 284 16.22 16.96 1.49
CA ARG A 284 16.09 17.67 0.21
C ARG A 284 16.73 16.93 -0.96
N GLU A 285 17.94 16.40 -0.76
CA GLU A 285 18.66 15.70 -1.82
C GLU A 285 17.97 14.37 -2.18
N ASP A 286 17.41 13.64 -1.22
CA ASP A 286 16.65 12.42 -1.51
C ASP A 286 15.37 12.73 -2.30
N LEU A 287 14.67 13.84 -1.99
CA LEU A 287 13.53 14.31 -2.79
C LEU A 287 13.95 14.67 -4.22
N ARG A 288 15.08 15.36 -4.39
CA ARG A 288 15.63 15.68 -5.71
C ARG A 288 16.01 14.43 -6.50
N GLN A 289 16.64 13.45 -5.84
CA GLN A 289 17.00 12.16 -6.46
C GLN A 289 15.76 11.33 -6.81
N THR A 290 14.70 11.40 -5.99
CA THR A 290 13.42 10.76 -6.31
C THR A 290 12.92 11.26 -7.66
N ARG A 291 12.90 12.58 -7.88
CA ARG A 291 12.47 13.19 -9.15
C ARG A 291 13.33 12.74 -10.32
N LEU A 292 14.66 12.86 -10.22
CA LEU A 292 15.56 12.46 -11.31
C LEU A 292 15.40 10.99 -11.71
N LEU A 293 15.29 10.09 -10.73
CA LEU A 293 15.10 8.66 -11.00
C LEU A 293 13.71 8.39 -11.59
N ALA A 294 12.69 9.09 -11.11
CA ALA A 294 11.34 8.99 -11.64
C ALA A 294 11.26 9.49 -13.08
N GLU A 295 11.86 10.64 -13.39
CA GLU A 295 11.98 11.21 -14.74
C GLU A 295 12.72 10.25 -15.69
N ASP A 296 13.87 9.70 -15.27
CA ASP A 296 14.59 8.67 -16.03
C ASP A 296 13.70 7.45 -16.33
N ALA A 297 12.94 6.97 -15.34
CA ALA A 297 12.01 5.85 -15.52
C ALA A 297 10.90 6.20 -16.52
N GLN A 298 10.34 7.41 -16.45
CA GLN A 298 9.34 7.89 -17.41
C GLN A 298 9.88 7.88 -18.83
N GLU A 299 11.13 8.33 -19.05
CA GLU A 299 11.76 8.32 -20.36
C GLU A 299 11.86 6.90 -20.92
N HIS A 300 12.35 5.96 -20.12
CA HIS A 300 12.50 4.56 -20.52
C HIS A 300 11.17 3.91 -20.88
N PHE A 301 10.15 4.03 -20.02
CA PHE A 301 8.83 3.46 -20.30
C PHE A 301 8.15 4.13 -21.50
N SER A 302 8.35 5.44 -21.68
CA SER A 302 7.85 6.16 -22.86
C SER A 302 8.54 5.73 -24.15
N ARG A 303 9.85 5.47 -24.12
CA ARG A 303 10.60 4.93 -25.27
C ARG A 303 10.14 3.51 -25.59
N ALA A 304 9.96 2.65 -24.58
CA ALA A 304 9.42 1.31 -24.75
C ALA A 304 8.03 1.34 -25.42
N LEU A 305 7.13 2.22 -24.99
CA LEU A 305 5.82 2.43 -25.63
C LEU A 305 5.95 2.90 -27.09
N LYS A 306 6.83 3.87 -27.39
CA LYS A 306 7.10 4.34 -28.77
C LYS A 306 7.66 3.23 -29.66
N LEU A 307 8.40 2.28 -29.10
CA LEU A 307 8.91 1.09 -29.76
C LEU A 307 7.86 -0.04 -29.86
N LYS A 308 6.57 0.30 -29.75
CA LYS A 308 5.42 -0.62 -29.83
C LYS A 308 5.37 -1.64 -28.70
N GLY A 309 5.91 -1.30 -27.52
CA GLY A 309 5.67 -2.06 -26.30
C GLY A 309 4.20 -2.08 -25.92
N ASP A 310 3.76 -3.15 -25.25
CA ASP A 310 2.38 -3.33 -24.86
C ASP A 310 1.98 -2.33 -23.75
N PRO A 311 0.98 -1.45 -23.99
CA PRO A 311 0.48 -0.53 -22.97
C PRO A 311 0.00 -1.23 -21.70
N THR A 312 -0.51 -2.46 -21.79
CA THR A 312 -0.94 -3.22 -20.60
C THR A 312 0.21 -3.59 -19.68
N GLN A 313 1.45 -3.57 -20.15
CA GLN A 313 2.65 -3.82 -19.34
C GLN A 313 3.34 -2.54 -18.89
N LEU A 314 3.18 -1.44 -19.63
CA LEU A 314 4.01 -0.24 -19.49
C LEU A 314 3.26 0.98 -18.94
N SER A 315 1.96 1.12 -19.20
CA SER A 315 1.22 2.34 -18.85
C SER A 315 1.11 2.57 -17.35
N SER A 316 0.87 1.53 -16.55
CA SER A 316 0.81 1.66 -15.09
C SER A 316 2.19 1.95 -14.48
N LEU A 317 3.27 1.41 -15.07
CA LEU A 317 4.65 1.74 -14.68
C LEU A 317 4.97 3.22 -14.96
N LEU A 318 4.65 3.69 -16.17
CA LEU A 318 4.82 5.10 -16.54
C LEU A 318 4.02 6.03 -15.62
N LEU A 319 2.77 5.69 -15.32
CA LEU A 319 1.94 6.45 -14.38
C LEU A 319 2.57 6.45 -12.97
N GLY A 320 2.99 5.30 -12.46
CA GLY A 320 3.68 5.22 -11.16
C GLY A 320 4.94 6.08 -11.12
N SER A 321 5.74 6.12 -12.19
CA SER A 321 6.89 7.02 -12.30
C SER A 321 6.49 8.50 -12.25
N ARG A 322 5.39 8.89 -12.90
CA ARG A 322 4.89 10.27 -12.83
C ARG A 322 4.36 10.63 -11.45
N MET A 323 3.72 9.69 -10.76
CA MET A 323 3.30 9.88 -9.38
C MET A 323 4.52 10.06 -8.45
N LEU A 324 5.58 9.26 -8.61
CA LEU A 324 6.83 9.43 -7.85
C LEU A 324 7.47 10.81 -8.07
N ASP A 325 7.54 11.28 -9.31
CA ASP A 325 8.07 12.61 -9.63
C ASP A 325 7.21 13.71 -9.00
N TYR A 326 5.88 13.64 -9.14
CA TYR A 326 4.97 14.59 -8.48
C TYR A 326 5.15 14.60 -6.96
N ALA A 327 5.32 13.44 -6.33
CA ALA A 327 5.60 13.37 -4.89
C ALA A 327 6.88 14.15 -4.54
N GLY A 328 7.97 13.89 -5.25
CA GLY A 328 9.22 14.63 -5.09
C GLY A 328 9.05 16.13 -5.32
N LEU A 329 8.31 16.53 -6.37
CA LEU A 329 8.02 17.92 -6.70
C LEU A 329 7.24 18.62 -5.59
N LYS A 330 6.17 17.99 -5.09
CA LYS A 330 5.30 18.51 -4.02
C LYS A 330 6.10 18.88 -2.78
N PHE A 331 6.87 17.92 -2.25
CA PHE A 331 7.60 18.15 -1.00
C PHE A 331 8.80 19.09 -1.20
N LEU A 332 9.50 18.99 -2.35
CA LEU A 332 10.59 19.91 -2.66
C LEU A 332 10.09 21.34 -2.84
N THR A 333 8.92 21.53 -3.46
CA THR A 333 8.30 22.85 -3.64
C THR A 333 7.98 23.51 -2.29
N ALA A 334 7.53 22.75 -1.28
CA ALA A 334 7.29 23.28 0.06
C ALA A 334 8.58 23.74 0.77
N VAL A 335 9.67 22.99 0.58
CA VAL A 335 11.00 23.36 1.09
C VAL A 335 11.49 24.65 0.40
N GLU A 336 11.45 24.69 -0.93
CA GLU A 336 11.89 25.83 -1.72
C GLU A 336 11.03 27.07 -1.49
N LEU A 337 9.72 26.91 -1.26
CA LEU A 337 8.81 27.99 -0.88
C LEU A 337 9.26 28.62 0.45
N THR A 338 9.64 27.78 1.41
CA THR A 338 10.07 28.22 2.74
C THR A 338 11.40 28.94 2.70
N ASP A 339 12.36 28.44 1.92
CA ASP A 339 13.64 29.14 1.71
C ASP A 339 13.39 30.49 1.04
N ARG A 340 12.58 30.48 -0.02
CA ARG A 340 12.32 31.70 -0.77
C ARG A 340 11.63 32.75 0.08
N TRP A 341 10.70 32.35 0.93
CA TRP A 341 10.05 33.28 1.87
C TRP A 341 11.04 33.90 2.86
N LYS A 342 12.04 33.15 3.33
CA LYS A 342 13.09 33.67 4.23
C LYS A 342 14.00 34.69 3.54
N GLU A 343 14.29 34.50 2.26
CA GLU A 343 15.15 35.39 1.46
C GLU A 343 14.54 36.77 1.18
N LEU A 344 13.21 36.90 1.23
CA LEU A 344 12.50 38.17 1.00
C LEU A 344 12.83 39.25 2.05
N GLY A 345 13.33 38.86 3.22
CA GLY A 345 13.67 39.78 4.30
C GLY A 345 12.45 40.39 5.02
N PRO A 346 12.67 41.28 6.01
CA PRO A 346 11.62 41.73 6.92
C PRO A 346 10.70 42.81 6.35
N LYS A 347 11.13 43.52 5.30
CA LYS A 347 10.37 44.59 4.64
C LYS A 347 10.35 44.34 3.14
N ILE A 348 9.16 44.42 2.56
CA ILE A 348 8.96 44.15 1.14
C ILE A 348 8.36 45.38 0.45
N ASN A 349 8.60 45.50 -0.86
CA ASN A 349 7.93 46.45 -1.73
C ASN A 349 7.38 45.70 -2.95
N LYS A 350 6.49 46.34 -3.71
CA LYS A 350 5.81 45.68 -4.84
C LYS A 350 6.77 45.17 -5.91
N GLN A 351 7.82 45.92 -6.23
CA GLN A 351 8.78 45.54 -7.27
C GLN A 351 9.61 44.33 -6.86
N THR A 352 10.12 44.32 -5.62
CA THR A 352 10.83 43.17 -5.05
C THR A 352 9.89 41.98 -4.99
N TRP A 353 8.71 42.11 -4.37
CA TRP A 353 7.70 41.04 -4.28
C TRP A 353 7.38 40.40 -5.64
N TRP A 354 7.12 41.22 -6.66
CA TRP A 354 6.87 40.72 -8.00
C TRP A 354 8.05 39.96 -8.56
N ASN A 355 9.24 40.59 -8.62
CA ASN A 355 10.43 40.01 -9.24
C ASN A 355 10.99 38.80 -8.50
N THR A 356 10.73 38.69 -7.20
CA THR A 356 11.36 37.67 -6.35
C THR A 356 10.38 36.61 -5.89
N PHE A 357 9.07 36.81 -5.96
CA PHE A 357 8.09 35.85 -5.47
C PHE A 357 6.86 35.70 -6.36
N ASP A 358 6.05 36.74 -6.53
CA ASP A 358 4.70 36.60 -7.10
C ASP A 358 4.72 36.02 -8.51
N SER A 359 5.67 36.46 -9.35
CA SER A 359 5.78 35.99 -10.74
C SER A 359 6.12 34.50 -10.85
N GLU A 360 6.79 33.93 -9.85
CA GLU A 360 7.26 32.53 -9.87
C GLU A 360 6.36 31.59 -9.06
N TRP A 361 5.69 32.11 -8.02
CA TRP A 361 4.98 31.27 -7.04
C TRP A 361 3.48 31.38 -7.11
N SER A 362 2.92 32.55 -7.42
CA SER A 362 1.47 32.79 -7.33
C SER A 362 0.83 33.42 -8.57
N TYR A 363 1.61 33.62 -9.63
CA TYR A 363 1.09 34.13 -10.89
C TYR A 363 0.02 33.20 -11.46
N GLN A 364 -1.02 33.80 -12.04
CA GLN A 364 -2.27 33.11 -12.34
C GLN A 364 -2.18 32.06 -13.46
N SER A 365 -1.20 32.17 -14.34
CA SER A 365 -1.13 31.35 -15.57
C SER A 365 0.05 30.39 -15.60
N HIS A 366 1.21 30.79 -15.06
CA HIS A 366 2.42 29.98 -15.05
C HIS A 366 3.21 30.33 -13.78
N CYS A 367 3.23 29.42 -12.83
CA CYS A 367 3.99 29.53 -11.59
C CYS A 367 4.11 28.13 -10.98
N ARG A 368 4.99 27.95 -10.00
CA ARG A 368 5.23 26.65 -9.34
C ARG A 368 3.96 26.02 -8.73
N LEU A 369 3.04 26.85 -8.22
CA LEU A 369 1.76 26.35 -7.72
C LEU A 369 0.80 25.95 -8.85
N VAL A 370 0.87 26.60 -10.02
CA VAL A 370 0.13 26.17 -11.21
C VAL A 370 0.70 24.86 -11.75
N ASP A 371 2.02 24.70 -11.76
CA ASP A 371 2.65 23.44 -12.19
C ASP A 371 2.15 22.24 -11.36
N LEU A 372 2.02 22.41 -10.03
CA LEU A 372 1.43 21.40 -9.15
C LEU A 372 -0.05 21.13 -9.48
N MET A 373 -0.84 22.17 -9.74
CA MET A 373 -2.26 22.04 -10.11
C MET A 373 -2.46 21.35 -11.45
N ASP A 374 -1.63 21.66 -12.45
CA ASP A 374 -1.69 21.06 -13.78
C ASP A 374 -1.30 19.57 -13.69
N GLN A 375 -0.16 19.26 -13.06
CA GLN A 375 0.31 17.88 -12.93
C GLN A 375 -0.65 16.98 -12.16
N ILE A 376 -1.22 17.44 -11.04
CA ILE A 376 -2.17 16.60 -10.30
C ILE A 376 -3.47 16.36 -11.11
N THR A 377 -3.91 17.34 -11.89
CA THR A 377 -5.10 17.21 -12.74
C THR A 377 -4.86 16.22 -13.89
N GLU A 378 -3.69 16.26 -14.52
CA GLU A 378 -3.30 15.27 -15.52
C GLU A 378 -3.22 13.86 -14.93
N LEU A 379 -2.50 13.70 -13.81
CA LEU A 379 -2.37 12.43 -13.10
C LEU A 379 -3.72 11.82 -12.73
N ARG A 380 -4.70 12.63 -12.36
CA ARG A 380 -6.06 12.17 -12.07
C ARG A 380 -6.71 11.46 -13.26
N SER A 381 -6.58 12.02 -14.46
CA SER A 381 -7.15 11.45 -15.69
C SER A 381 -6.47 10.14 -16.06
N ASP A 382 -5.15 10.10 -15.94
CA ASP A 382 -4.36 8.91 -16.26
C ASP A 382 -4.60 7.80 -15.24
N TYR A 383 -4.70 8.15 -13.95
CA TYR A 383 -5.05 7.21 -12.90
C TYR A 383 -6.43 6.60 -13.10
N ARG A 384 -7.45 7.41 -13.46
CA ARG A 384 -8.78 6.89 -13.80
C ARG A 384 -8.69 5.87 -14.94
N SER A 385 -7.93 6.19 -15.98
CA SER A 385 -7.77 5.33 -17.15
C SER A 385 -7.07 4.01 -16.79
N ALA A 386 -6.02 4.07 -15.97
CA ALA A 386 -5.33 2.88 -15.47
C ALA A 386 -6.23 2.02 -14.57
N TRP A 387 -6.98 2.64 -13.65
CA TRP A 387 -7.93 1.93 -12.79
C TRP A 387 -8.97 1.16 -13.61
N LEU A 388 -9.62 1.81 -14.57
CA LEU A 388 -10.64 1.18 -15.41
C LEU A 388 -10.06 0.09 -16.33
N ALA A 389 -8.75 0.09 -16.56
CA ALA A 389 -8.07 -0.97 -17.29
C ALA A 389 -7.77 -2.20 -16.41
N GLU A 390 -7.74 -2.08 -15.08
CA GLU A 390 -7.35 -3.13 -14.14
C GLU A 390 -8.49 -3.62 -13.24
N TYR A 391 -9.46 -2.74 -12.95
CA TYR A 391 -10.46 -2.94 -11.90
C TYR A 391 -11.87 -2.55 -12.35
N THR A 392 -12.84 -2.94 -11.54
CA THR A 392 -14.22 -2.43 -11.64
C THR A 392 -14.33 -1.00 -11.12
N GLU A 393 -15.44 -0.31 -11.40
CA GLU A 393 -15.70 1.05 -10.91
C GLU A 393 -15.84 1.17 -9.38
N TYR A 394 -15.90 0.04 -8.65
CA TYR A 394 -16.01 0.05 -7.19
C TYR A 394 -14.89 0.88 -6.56
N ARG A 395 -15.27 1.87 -5.71
CA ARG A 395 -14.39 2.82 -5.01
C ARG A 395 -13.58 3.80 -5.88
N LEU A 396 -13.65 3.73 -7.21
CA LEU A 396 -12.89 4.62 -8.10
C LEU A 396 -13.11 6.11 -7.78
N ASP A 397 -14.36 6.57 -7.73
CA ASP A 397 -14.63 8.00 -7.53
C ASP A 397 -14.25 8.46 -6.11
N SER A 398 -14.42 7.60 -5.10
CA SER A 398 -13.92 7.88 -3.74
C SER A 398 -12.40 8.02 -3.71
N THR A 399 -11.68 7.22 -4.50
CA THR A 399 -10.23 7.32 -4.66
C THR A 399 -9.86 8.63 -5.37
N LEU A 400 -10.50 8.94 -6.50
CA LEU A 400 -10.22 10.16 -7.29
C LEU A 400 -10.45 11.46 -6.53
N GLY A 401 -11.32 11.45 -5.51
CA GLY A 401 -11.54 12.61 -4.64
C GLY A 401 -10.28 13.16 -3.97
N ARG A 402 -9.23 12.34 -3.82
CA ARG A 402 -7.93 12.77 -3.28
C ARG A 402 -7.17 13.73 -4.21
N TRP A 403 -7.22 13.47 -5.52
CA TRP A 403 -6.65 14.37 -6.54
C TRP A 403 -7.39 15.71 -6.58
N ASP A 404 -8.72 15.67 -6.48
CA ASP A 404 -9.56 16.87 -6.42
C ASP A 404 -9.24 17.72 -5.18
N ALA A 405 -9.03 17.06 -4.02
CA ALA A 405 -8.64 17.73 -2.79
C ALA A 405 -7.23 18.35 -2.87
N GLU A 406 -6.28 17.67 -3.48
CA GLU A 406 -4.90 18.15 -3.69
C GLU A 406 -4.87 19.36 -4.65
N TYR A 407 -5.62 19.33 -5.76
CA TYR A 407 -5.80 20.50 -6.62
C TYR A 407 -6.35 21.70 -5.84
N GLU A 408 -7.41 21.48 -5.06
CA GLU A 408 -8.04 22.51 -4.25
C GLU A 408 -7.10 23.08 -3.17
N TYR A 409 -6.23 22.24 -2.60
CA TYR A 409 -5.21 22.68 -1.66
C TYR A 409 -4.29 23.72 -2.30
N TRP A 410 -3.71 23.42 -3.46
CA TRP A 410 -2.82 24.35 -4.18
C TRP A 410 -3.52 25.60 -4.67
N ARG A 411 -4.75 25.45 -5.19
CA ARG A 411 -5.58 26.58 -5.63
C ARG A 411 -5.86 27.55 -4.50
N ARG A 412 -6.18 27.05 -3.30
CA ARG A 412 -6.41 27.88 -2.11
C ARG A 412 -5.13 28.56 -1.64
N LEU A 413 -4.00 27.87 -1.67
CA LEU A 413 -2.71 28.46 -1.32
C LEU A 413 -2.33 29.59 -2.29
N GLN A 414 -2.48 29.38 -3.60
CA GLN A 414 -2.26 30.42 -4.61
C GLN A 414 -3.19 31.61 -4.38
N ALA A 415 -4.47 31.38 -4.09
CA ALA A 415 -5.43 32.44 -3.82
C ALA A 415 -5.05 33.30 -2.59
N ARG A 416 -4.47 32.69 -1.55
CA ARG A 416 -3.94 33.40 -0.37
C ARG A 416 -2.76 34.30 -0.74
N PHE A 417 -1.77 33.79 -1.47
CA PHE A 417 -0.65 34.63 -1.94
C PHE A 417 -1.10 35.78 -2.85
N ARG A 418 -2.06 35.53 -3.74
CA ARG A 418 -2.63 36.59 -4.60
C ARG A 418 -3.43 37.63 -3.80
N ALA A 419 -4.13 37.21 -2.74
CA ALA A 419 -4.81 38.13 -1.84
C ALA A 419 -3.80 39.03 -1.12
N PHE A 420 -2.70 38.46 -0.62
CA PHE A 420 -1.58 39.21 -0.05
C PHE A 420 -0.99 40.21 -1.05
N SER A 421 -0.66 39.75 -2.27
CA SER A 421 -0.08 40.58 -3.35
C SER A 421 -0.94 41.82 -3.66
N ARG A 422 -2.28 41.69 -3.67
CA ARG A 422 -3.20 42.81 -3.91
C ARG A 422 -3.24 43.84 -2.79
N GLN A 423 -3.01 43.41 -1.55
CA GLN A 423 -3.07 44.28 -0.37
C GLN A 423 -1.71 44.91 -0.03
N LEU A 424 -0.63 44.38 -0.59
CA LEU A 424 0.74 44.81 -0.33
C LEU A 424 0.97 46.28 -0.68
N LYS A 425 1.63 46.99 0.24
CA LYS A 425 2.12 48.36 0.08
C LYS A 425 3.63 48.41 0.28
N ASP A 426 4.27 49.43 -0.29
CA ASP A 426 5.71 49.59 -0.20
C ASP A 426 6.14 49.89 1.24
N GLY A 427 7.05 49.06 1.76
CA GLY A 427 7.55 49.18 3.13
C GLY A 427 6.79 48.35 4.17
N ASP A 428 5.78 47.57 3.76
CA ASP A 428 5.06 46.63 4.62
C ASP A 428 6.02 45.60 5.23
N ALA A 429 5.72 45.19 6.47
CA ALA A 429 6.40 44.06 7.10
C ALA A 429 5.94 42.76 6.45
N LEU A 430 6.87 41.88 6.12
CA LEU A 430 6.53 40.56 5.58
C LEU A 430 5.94 39.69 6.71
N PRO A 431 4.70 39.20 6.59
CA PRO A 431 4.14 38.26 7.57
C PRO A 431 4.92 36.94 7.56
N THR A 432 4.78 36.15 8.62
CA THR A 432 5.32 34.78 8.60
C THR A 432 4.61 33.95 7.53
N LEU A 433 5.35 33.03 6.90
CA LEU A 433 4.78 32.12 5.90
C LEU A 433 3.58 31.36 6.47
N GLU A 434 3.66 30.92 7.72
CA GLU A 434 2.57 30.21 8.42
C GLU A 434 1.28 31.04 8.49
N LYS A 435 1.37 32.35 8.76
CA LYS A 435 0.19 33.24 8.79
C LYS A 435 -0.47 33.29 7.41
N VAL A 436 0.33 33.42 6.35
CA VAL A 436 -0.16 33.45 4.96
C VAL A 436 -0.80 32.13 4.56
N VAL A 437 -0.15 31.02 4.89
CA VAL A 437 -0.59 29.67 4.49
C VAL A 437 -1.83 29.23 5.27
N ARG A 438 -1.96 29.54 6.57
CA ARG A 438 -3.04 28.98 7.40
C ARG A 438 -4.29 29.85 7.51
N SER A 439 -4.16 31.13 7.83
CA SER A 439 -5.31 31.99 8.12
C SER A 439 -5.77 32.82 6.92
N GLY A 440 -4.87 33.10 5.97
CA GLY A 440 -5.15 34.08 4.91
C GLY A 440 -5.43 35.48 5.47
N GLU A 441 -5.04 35.72 6.72
CA GLU A 441 -5.11 37.03 7.38
C GLU A 441 -3.79 37.75 7.14
N PHE A 442 -3.86 38.92 6.52
CA PHE A 442 -2.69 39.72 6.18
C PHE A 442 -2.65 40.95 7.07
#